data_AF-A0A521FZV6-F1
#
_entry.id   AF-A0A521FZV6-F1
#
_cell.length_a   1.000
_cell.length_b   1.000
_cell.length_c   1.000
_cell.angle_alpha   90.00
_cell.angle_beta   90.00
_cell.angle_gamma   90.00
#
_symmetry.space_group_name_H-M   'P 1'
#
loop_
_entity.id
_entity.type
_entity.pdbx_description
1 polymer ?
#
loop_
_entity_poly.entity_id
_entity_poly.type
_entity_poly.pdbx_seq_one_letter_code
_entity_poly.pdbx_strand_id
1 'polypeptide(L)' 'MPHDPAVCLEDAANACRLILQFTENMVESEYAADIKTQSAVERQFEIIGEALNRIKNIDAELLASIDNWREIIGNGEP' A
#
# COMPACT_ATOMS: atom_id res chain seq x y z
N MET A 1 -0.49 -20.25 7.16
CA MET A 1 -1.20 -20.55 5.90
C MET A 1 -0.54 -19.71 4.81
N PRO A 2 -0.16 -20.27 3.66
CA PRO A 2 0.24 -19.43 2.53
C PRO A 2 -0.94 -18.51 2.21
N HIS A 3 -0.72 -17.20 2.21
CA HIS A 3 -1.76 -16.25 1.83
C HIS A 3 -1.99 -16.38 0.32
N ASP A 4 -3.25 -16.37 -0.10
CA ASP A 4 -3.60 -16.33 -1.52
C ASP A 4 -3.14 -14.98 -2.11
N PRO A 5 -2.36 -14.94 -3.22
CA PRO A 5 -1.94 -13.69 -3.86
C PRO A 5 -3.10 -12.74 -4.17
N ALA A 6 -4.28 -13.27 -4.48
CA ALA A 6 -5.47 -12.46 -4.73
C ALA A 6 -5.96 -11.73 -3.47
N VAL A 7 -5.83 -12.36 -2.30
CA VAL A 7 -6.15 -11.71 -1.02
C VAL A 7 -5.16 -10.59 -0.73
N CYS A 8 -3.86 -10.80 -0.97
CA CYS A 8 -2.87 -9.74 -0.80
C CYS A 8 -3.09 -8.57 -1.77
N LEU A 9 -3.47 -8.83 -3.02
CA LEU A 9 -3.84 -7.77 -3.97
C LEU A 9 -5.03 -6.94 -3.47
N GLU A 10 -6.05 -7.63 -2.94
CA GLU A 10 -7.23 -6.96 -2.41
C GLU A 10 -6.92 -6.14 -1.15
N ASP A 11 -6.01 -6.61 -0.28
CA ASP A 11 -5.52 -5.84 0.86
C ASP A 11 -4.83 -4.54 0.42
N ALA A 12 -3.92 -4.63 -0.58
CA ALA A 12 -3.25 -3.46 -1.14
C ALA A 12 -4.25 -2.50 -1.81
N ALA A 13 -5.19 -3.02 -2.59
CA ALA A 13 -6.21 -2.22 -3.26
C ALA A 13 -7.13 -1.52 -2.27
N ASN A 14 -7.52 -2.20 -1.18
CA ASN A 14 -8.31 -1.61 -0.10
C ASN A 14 -7.55 -0.50 0.63
N ALA A 15 -6.27 -0.70 0.92
CA ALA A 15 -5.43 0.33 1.54
C ALA A 15 -5.32 1.59 0.65
N CYS A 16 -5.14 1.43 -0.67
CA CYS A 16 -5.17 2.55 -1.61
C CYS A 16 -6.52 3.30 -1.57
N ARG A 17 -7.64 2.57 -1.58
CA ARG A 17 -8.99 3.17 -1.48
C ARG A 17 -9.18 3.96 -0.18
N LEU A 18 -8.68 3.43 0.94
CA LEU A 18 -8.74 4.10 2.24
C LEU A 18 -7.90 5.38 2.27
N ILE A 19 -6.69 5.39 1.69
CA ILE A 19 -5.89 6.61 1.55
C ILE A 19 -6.69 7.69 0.83
N LEU A 20 -7.24 7.35 -0.35
CA LEU A 20 -8.05 8.29 -1.14
C LEU A 20 -9.24 8.83 -0.36
N GLN A 21 -9.92 7.97 0.41
CA GLN A 21 -11.04 8.36 1.26
C GLN A 21 -10.63 9.26 2.43
N PHE A 22 -9.50 8.97 3.09
CA PHE A 22 -9.01 9.77 4.22
C PHE A 22 -8.59 11.16 3.79
N THR A 23 -8.07 11.30 2.57
CA THR A 23 -7.62 12.58 2.03
C THR A 23 -8.67 13.29 1.17
N GLU A 24 -9.88 12.74 1.07
CA GLU A 24 -10.93 13.27 0.20
C GLU A 24 -11.30 14.70 0.62
N ASN A 25 -11.33 15.63 -0.34
CA ASN A 25 -11.61 17.05 -0.13
C ASN A 25 -10.69 17.78 0.86
N MET A 26 -9.54 17.19 1.24
CA MET A 26 -8.54 17.86 2.06
C MET A 26 -7.56 18.65 1.19
N VAL A 27 -7.28 19.89 1.59
CA VAL A 27 -6.12 20.61 1.06
C VAL A 27 -4.85 20.27 1.84
N GLU A 28 -3.69 20.52 1.24
CA GLU A 28 -2.38 20.17 1.82
C GLU A 28 -2.17 20.70 3.25
N SER A 29 -2.59 21.94 3.53
CA SER A 29 -2.46 22.53 4.87
C SER A 29 -3.32 21.83 5.93
N GLU A 30 -4.48 21.29 5.54
CA GLU A 30 -5.34 20.53 6.45
C GLU A 30 -4.72 19.17 6.75
N TYR A 31 -4.19 18.50 5.71
CA TYR A 31 -3.47 17.24 5.88
C TYR A 31 -2.25 17.41 6.79
N ALA A 32 -1.44 18.45 6.56
CA ALA A 32 -0.25 18.74 7.35
C ALA A 32 -0.56 19.06 8.83
N ALA A 33 -1.75 19.60 9.12
CA ALA A 33 -2.19 19.91 10.48
C ALA A 33 -2.87 18.72 11.19
N ASP A 34 -3.32 17.69 10.46
CA ASP A 34 -4.03 16.54 11.01
C ASP A 34 -3.14 15.29 11.14
N ILE A 35 -2.52 15.16 12.32
CA ILE A 35 -1.67 14.02 12.67
C ILE A 35 -2.43 12.69 12.60
N LYS A 36 -3.74 12.67 12.87
CA LYS A 36 -4.51 11.41 12.82
C LYS A 36 -4.63 10.90 11.41
N THR A 37 -4.92 11.81 10.47
CA THR A 37 -5.02 11.47 9.05
C THR A 37 -3.64 11.06 8.50
N GLN A 38 -2.56 11.75 8.90
CA GLN A 38 -1.19 11.35 8.55
C GLN A 38 -0.87 9.93 9.03
N SER A 39 -1.09 9.61 10.31
CA SER A 39 -0.84 8.27 10.84
C SER A 39 -1.71 7.20 10.19
N ALA A 40 -2.96 7.53 9.83
CA ALA A 40 -3.84 6.60 9.12
C ALA A 40 -3.32 6.29 7.71
N VAL A 41 -2.85 7.31 6.98
CA VAL A 41 -2.26 7.19 5.63
C VAL A 41 -0.93 6.42 5.68
N GLU A 42 -0.03 6.75 6.61
CA GLU A 42 1.23 6.01 6.83
C GLU A 42 0.96 4.52 7.05
N ARG A 43 -0.02 4.20 7.90
CA ARG A 43 -0.41 2.81 8.15
C ARG A 43 -0.94 2.10 6.90
N GLN A 44 -1.68 2.79 6.03
CA GLN A 44 -2.13 2.20 4.77
C GLN A 44 -0.95 1.92 3.84
N PHE A 45 0.04 2.81 3.76
CA PHE A 45 1.27 2.55 2.98
C PHE A 45 2.05 1.33 3.49
N GLU A 46 2.15 1.14 4.81
CA GLU A 46 2.74 -0.08 5.38
C GLU A 46 1.99 -1.35 4.93
N ILE A 47 0.66 -1.32 4.93
CA ILE A 47 -0.18 -2.45 4.51
C ILE A 47 0.05 -2.77 3.03
N ILE A 48 0.11 -1.75 2.17
CA ILE A 48 0.42 -1.93 0.74
C ILE A 48 1.79 -2.57 0.58
N GLY A 49 2.82 -2.04 1.27
CA GLY A 49 4.17 -2.57 1.19
C GLY A 49 4.28 -4.02 1.66
N GLU A 50 3.60 -4.37 2.76
CA GLU A 50 3.56 -5.74 3.27
C GLU A 50 2.85 -6.69 2.30
N ALA A 51 1.71 -6.28 1.75
CA ALA A 51 0.96 -7.05 0.76
C ALA A 51 1.78 -7.33 -0.51
N LEU A 52 2.44 -6.31 -1.07
CA LEU A 52 3.30 -6.47 -2.24
C LEU A 52 4.52 -7.36 -1.94
N ASN A 53 5.13 -7.23 -0.77
CA ASN A 53 6.22 -8.13 -0.35
C ASN A 53 5.76 -9.58 -0.18
N ARG A 54 4.54 -9.81 0.30
CA ARG A 54 3.96 -11.16 0.35
C ARG A 54 3.75 -11.72 -1.06
N ILE A 55 3.18 -10.94 -1.99
CA ILE A 55 3.01 -11.35 -3.39
C ILE A 55 4.36 -11.69 -4.02
N LYS A 56 5.41 -10.88 -3.79
CA LYS A 56 6.77 -11.13 -4.29
C LYS A 56 7.27 -12.55 -3.98
N ASN A 57 6.94 -13.05 -2.80
CA ASN A 57 7.37 -14.36 -2.32
C ASN A 57 6.48 -15.52 -2.79
N ILE A 58 5.27 -15.23 -3.27
CA ILE A 58 4.27 -16.25 -3.64
C ILE A 58 4.13 -16.35 -5.16
N ASP A 59 4.06 -15.21 -5.85
CA ASP A 59 3.88 -15.10 -7.30
C ASP A 59 4.58 -13.83 -7.83
N ALA A 60 5.85 -14.00 -8.22
CA ALA A 60 6.66 -12.90 -8.74
C ALA A 60 6.22 -12.44 -10.14
N GLU A 61 5.58 -13.31 -10.94
CA GLU A 61 5.06 -12.94 -12.26
C GLU A 61 3.85 -12.02 -12.12
N LEU A 62 2.95 -12.33 -11.18
CA LEU A 62 1.83 -11.47 -10.84
C LEU A 62 2.32 -10.10 -10.35
N LEU A 63 3.31 -10.05 -9.45
CA LEU A 63 3.87 -8.77 -9.00
C LEU A 63 4.51 -7.98 -10.15
N ALA A 64 5.18 -8.65 -11.08
CA ALA A 64 5.79 -8.01 -12.24
C ALA A 64 4.76 -7.40 -13.21
N SER A 65 3.48 -7.79 -13.12
CA SER A 65 2.38 -7.18 -13.88
C SER A 65 1.87 -5.86 -13.29
N ILE A 66 2.26 -5.53 -12.06
CA ILE A 66 1.90 -4.28 -11.39
C ILE A 66 2.94 -3.22 -11.74
N ASP A 67 2.54 -2.06 -12.25
CA ASP A 67 3.46 -0.98 -12.55
C ASP A 67 4.04 -0.35 -11.27
N ASN A 68 5.31 0.05 -11.32
CA ASN A 68 6.00 0.83 -10.28
C ASN A 68 5.97 0.25 -8.84
N TRP A 69 5.64 -1.04 -8.66
CA TRP A 69 5.57 -1.68 -7.33
C TRP A 69 6.85 -1.54 -6.50
N ARG A 70 8.02 -1.43 -7.17
CA ARG A 70 9.34 -1.24 -6.54
C ARG A 70 9.47 0.11 -5.82
N GLU A 71 8.78 1.14 -6.28
CA GLU A 71 8.79 2.46 -5.64
C GLU A 71 8.01 2.43 -4.31
N ILE A 72 6.99 1.56 -4.23
CA ILE A 72 6.12 1.42 -3.07
C ILE A 72 6.81 0.63 -1.95
N ILE A 73 7.44 -0.50 -2.28
CA ILE A 73 8.14 -1.32 -1.28
C ILE A 73 9.55 -0.81 -0.94
N GLY A 74 10.04 0.20 -1.67
CA GLY A 74 11.42 0.64 -1.65
C GLY A 74 12.38 -0.39 -2.27
N ASN A 75 13.52 0.08 -2.78
CA ASN A 75 14.62 -0.81 -3.20
C ASN A 75 15.27 -1.45 -1.96
N GLY A 76 14.57 -2.40 -1.33
CA GLY A 76 15.22 -3.40 -0.51
C GLY A 76 16.02 -4.31 -1.44
N GLU A 77 17.22 -3.88 -1.82
CA GLU A 77 18.30 -4.85 -2.02
C GLU A 77 18.45 -5.65 -0.71
N PRO A 78 18.73 -6.96 -0.81
CA PRO A 78 18.86 -7.83 0.35
C PRO A 78 19.89 -7.35 1.36
#